data_AF-A0AAU7JJ14-F1
#
_entry.id   AF-A0AAU7JJ14-F1
#
_cell.length_a   1.000
_cell.length_b   1.000
_cell.length_c   1.000
_cell.angle_alpha   90.00
_cell.angle_beta   90.00
_cell.angle_gamma   90.00
#
_symmetry.space_group_name_H-M   'P 1'
#
loop_
_entity.id
_entity.type
_entity.pdbx_description
1 polymer ?
#
loop_
_entity_poly.entity_id
_entity_poly.type
_entity_poly.pdbx_seq_one_letter_code
_entity_poly.pdbx_strand_id
1 'polypeptide(L)'
;MNRCRNWRAAAAIAVAVSSWTGASALSQHKHVSDEELLNLLKDAAPASVFAGATVLNMAPDGTMKVVREGNNGWTCMDPSGTDPMCADAGGMEWGKAYMTKGPAPQRLGFIYMLRGDNGASNTDPYATGETPDNNWIKTGSHVMIVGAEAKSMIQSYPRSPKADPTKPYVMWAGTPYEHLMLPVK
;
A
#
# COMPACT_ATOMS: atom_id res chain seq x y z
N MET A 1 25.16 67.70 41.63
CA MET A 1 24.78 66.95 42.84
C MET A 1 23.84 65.82 42.47
N ASN A 2 24.00 64.69 43.16
CA ASN A 2 23.17 63.50 43.24
C ASN A 2 23.26 62.43 42.15
N ARG A 3 24.10 61.44 42.50
CA ARG A 3 24.14 60.05 42.08
C ARG A 3 22.79 59.35 42.32
N CYS A 4 22.45 58.38 41.47
CA CYS A 4 21.85 57.13 41.92
C CYS A 4 22.24 56.01 40.95
N ARG A 5 22.98 55.03 41.49
CA ARG A 5 23.39 53.75 40.90
C ARG A 5 22.46 52.68 41.47
N ASN A 6 22.01 51.74 40.63
CA ASN A 6 21.62 50.35 40.98
C ASN A 6 21.33 49.61 39.66
N TRP A 7 22.26 48.79 39.14
CA TRP A 7 22.39 47.34 39.39
C TRP A 7 21.08 46.56 39.17
N ARG A 8 20.92 45.99 37.96
CA ARG A 8 20.12 44.78 37.73
C ARG A 8 20.80 43.86 36.70
N ALA A 9 21.20 42.72 37.24
CA ALA A 9 21.45 41.39 36.70
C ALA A 9 21.42 41.16 35.18
N ALA A 10 22.48 40.49 34.72
CA ALA A 10 22.56 39.74 33.48
C ALA A 10 21.56 38.56 33.49
N ALA A 11 20.91 38.33 32.35
CA ALA A 11 20.27 37.06 32.03
C ALA A 11 20.76 36.63 30.64
N ALA A 12 21.72 35.70 30.62
CA ALA A 12 22.16 35.05 29.40
C ALA A 12 21.05 34.08 28.94
N ILE A 13 20.45 34.37 27.78
CA ILE A 13 19.48 33.49 27.14
C ILE A 13 20.28 32.36 26.46
N ALA A 14 20.34 31.20 27.11
CA ALA A 14 20.85 29.99 26.48
C ALA A 14 19.81 29.46 25.49
N VAL A 15 20.10 29.57 24.19
CA VAL A 15 19.32 28.92 23.14
C VAL A 15 19.64 27.43 23.18
N ALA A 16 18.74 26.65 23.78
CA ALA A 16 18.80 25.19 23.68
C ALA A 16 18.39 24.80 22.25
N VAL A 17 19.37 24.43 21.43
CA VAL A 17 19.12 23.79 20.13
C VAL A 17 18.68 22.36 20.41
N SER A 18 17.38 22.16 20.57
CA SER A 18 16.78 20.83 20.60
C SER A 18 16.86 20.24 19.19
N SER A 19 17.94 19.51 18.92
CA SER A 19 18.09 18.68 17.73
C SER A 19 17.02 17.58 17.75
N TRP A 20 15.91 17.84 17.07
CA TRP A 20 14.94 16.83 16.69
C TRP A 20 15.60 15.94 15.64
N THR A 21 16.22 14.85 16.09
CA THR A 21 16.52 13.72 15.22
C THR A 21 15.18 13.09 14.82
N GLY A 22 14.66 13.50 13.67
CA GLY A 22 13.56 12.79 13.02
C GLY A 22 14.05 11.44 12.56
N ALA A 23 13.88 10.41 13.40
CA ALA A 23 13.91 9.04 12.94
C ALA A 23 12.65 8.82 12.09
N SER A 24 12.84 8.66 10.78
CA SER A 24 11.78 8.24 9.86
C SER A 24 11.22 6.90 10.33
N ALA A 25 10.02 6.91 10.91
CA ALA A 25 9.25 5.70 11.13
C ALA A 25 8.74 5.21 9.77
N LEU A 26 9.55 4.41 9.08
CA LEU A 26 8.98 3.39 8.20
C LEU A 26 8.06 2.57 9.10
N SER A 27 6.76 2.55 8.79
CA SER A 27 5.78 1.69 9.47
C SER A 27 6.39 0.30 9.63
N GLN A 28 6.57 -0.17 10.86
CA GLN A 28 7.15 -1.49 11.10
C GLN A 28 6.16 -2.52 10.57
N HIS A 29 6.40 -3.07 9.37
CA HIS A 29 5.72 -4.28 8.93
C HIS A 29 5.92 -5.31 10.03
N LYS A 30 4.83 -5.70 10.68
CA LYS A 30 4.86 -6.71 11.72
C LYS A 30 5.39 -7.99 11.07
N HIS A 31 6.57 -8.42 11.47
CA HIS A 31 7.13 -9.67 10.99
C HIS A 31 6.17 -10.82 11.34
N VAL A 32 5.73 -11.54 10.32
CA VAL A 32 4.89 -12.75 10.44
C VAL A 32 5.74 -13.98 10.17
N SER A 33 5.49 -15.05 10.91
CA SER A 33 6.16 -16.34 10.64
C SER A 33 5.73 -16.90 9.28
N ASP A 34 6.54 -17.76 8.66
CA ASP A 34 6.19 -18.41 7.40
C ASP A 34 4.87 -19.21 7.50
N GLU A 35 4.62 -19.87 8.63
CA GLU A 35 3.39 -20.63 8.87
C GLU A 35 2.17 -19.73 9.02
N GLU A 36 2.31 -18.62 9.76
CA GLU A 36 1.26 -17.60 9.90
C GLU A 36 0.93 -16.98 8.55
N LEU A 37 1.95 -16.65 7.75
CA LEU A 37 1.78 -16.11 6.41
C LEU A 37 1.06 -17.10 5.48
N LEU A 38 1.44 -18.38 5.48
CA LEU A 38 0.76 -19.38 4.66
C LEU A 38 -0.71 -19.53 5.04
N ASN A 39 -1.03 -19.45 6.34
CA ASN A 39 -2.41 -19.47 6.82
C ASN A 39 -3.20 -18.21 6.44
N LEU A 40 -2.55 -17.05 6.40
CA LEU A 40 -3.15 -15.80 5.96
C LEU A 40 -3.45 -15.83 4.45
N LEU A 41 -2.48 -16.26 3.64
CA LEU A 41 -2.53 -16.18 2.18
C LEU A 41 -3.43 -17.23 1.52
N LYS A 42 -3.73 -18.35 2.20
CA LYS A 42 -4.58 -19.42 1.62
C LYS A 42 -5.98 -18.95 1.19
N ASP A 43 -6.47 -17.87 1.80
CA ASP A 43 -7.77 -17.27 1.50
C ASP A 43 -7.64 -15.94 0.74
N ALA A 44 -6.43 -15.54 0.33
CA ALA A 44 -6.19 -14.28 -0.40
C ALA A 44 -6.54 -14.38 -1.89
N ALA A 45 -6.66 -15.61 -2.42
CA ALA A 45 -6.97 -15.93 -3.81
C ALA A 45 -7.74 -17.25 -3.90
N PRO A 46 -8.28 -17.65 -5.07
CA PRO A 46 -8.86 -18.97 -5.25
C PRO A 46 -7.88 -20.08 -4.86
N ALA A 47 -8.38 -21.16 -4.25
CA ALA A 47 -7.53 -22.23 -3.73
C ALA A 47 -6.55 -22.81 -4.77
N SER A 48 -6.99 -22.92 -6.03
CA SER A 48 -6.16 -23.38 -7.16
C SER A 48 -5.04 -22.39 -7.53
N VAL A 49 -5.25 -21.10 -7.32
CA VAL A 49 -4.23 -20.06 -7.50
C VAL A 49 -3.19 -20.17 -6.38
N PHE A 50 -3.63 -20.20 -5.11
CA PHE A 50 -2.69 -20.26 -4.00
C PHE A 50 -1.86 -21.55 -3.98
N ALA A 51 -2.47 -22.70 -4.30
CA ALA A 51 -1.80 -24.01 -4.21
C ALA A 51 -0.52 -24.12 -5.04
N GLY A 52 -0.46 -23.47 -6.20
CA GLY A 52 0.71 -23.47 -7.08
C GLY A 52 1.52 -22.17 -7.09
N ALA A 53 1.15 -21.19 -6.25
CA ALA A 53 1.78 -19.87 -6.24
C ALA A 53 3.12 -19.87 -5.50
N THR A 54 4.03 -19.02 -5.98
CA THR A 54 5.22 -18.62 -5.22
C THR A 54 4.74 -17.80 -4.02
N VAL A 55 5.28 -18.07 -2.84
CA VAL A 55 4.95 -17.33 -1.62
C VAL A 55 6.17 -16.56 -1.16
N LEU A 56 6.02 -15.25 -0.99
CA LEU A 56 7.07 -14.37 -0.50
C LEU A 56 6.69 -13.81 0.87
N ASN A 57 7.65 -13.80 1.79
CA ASN A 57 7.54 -13.17 3.10
C ASN A 57 8.52 -12.00 3.20
N MET A 58 8.12 -10.93 3.88
CA MET A 58 9.03 -9.84 4.23
C MET A 58 9.88 -10.28 5.43
N ALA A 59 11.18 -10.43 5.24
CA ALA A 59 12.11 -10.76 6.30
C ALA A 59 12.28 -9.56 7.26
N PRO A 60 12.75 -9.78 8.51
CA PRO A 60 12.96 -8.71 9.49
C PRO A 60 13.89 -7.58 9.03
N ASP A 61 14.79 -7.88 8.10
CA ASP A 61 15.74 -6.92 7.51
C ASP A 61 15.16 -6.13 6.34
N GLY A 62 13.87 -6.33 6.03
CA GLY A 62 13.17 -5.68 4.91
C GLY A 62 13.44 -6.31 3.55
N THR A 63 14.11 -7.47 3.49
CA THR A 63 14.30 -8.22 2.24
C THR A 63 13.13 -9.15 1.96
N MET A 64 12.82 -9.39 0.69
CA MET A 64 11.83 -10.39 0.31
C MET A 64 12.46 -11.78 0.33
N LYS A 65 11.91 -12.69 1.15
CA LYS A 65 12.30 -14.10 1.24
C LYS A 65 11.29 -14.97 0.51
N VAL A 66 11.76 -15.92 -0.30
CA VAL A 66 10.92 -16.99 -0.85
C VAL A 66 10.63 -18.02 0.25
N VAL A 67 9.36 -18.22 0.58
CA VAL A 67 8.88 -19.24 1.53
C VAL A 67 8.52 -20.53 0.80
N ARG A 68 7.94 -20.40 -0.40
CA ARG A 68 7.58 -21.53 -1.26
C ARG A 68 7.76 -21.12 -2.71
N GLU A 69 8.45 -21.94 -3.49
CA GLU A 69 8.48 -21.78 -4.94
C GLU A 69 7.19 -22.30 -5.57
N GLY A 70 6.66 -21.53 -6.50
CA GLY A 70 5.46 -21.86 -7.27
C GLY A 70 5.78 -22.32 -8.69
N ASN A 71 4.73 -22.71 -9.41
CA ASN A 71 4.82 -23.17 -10.79
C ASN A 71 3.63 -22.73 -11.67
N ASN A 72 2.71 -21.93 -11.15
CA ASN A 72 1.49 -21.52 -11.86
C ASN A 72 1.48 -20.05 -12.29
N GLY A 73 2.60 -19.33 -12.12
CA GLY A 73 2.74 -17.93 -12.54
C GLY A 73 2.15 -16.88 -11.59
N TRP A 74 1.66 -17.29 -10.41
CA TRP A 74 1.17 -16.39 -9.37
C TRP A 74 2.17 -16.23 -8.24
N THR A 75 2.18 -15.05 -7.65
CA THR A 75 2.98 -14.73 -6.47
C THR A 75 2.06 -14.19 -5.37
N CYS A 76 2.10 -14.80 -4.18
CA CYS A 76 1.31 -14.40 -3.03
C CYS A 76 2.22 -13.81 -1.93
N MET A 77 1.80 -12.70 -1.34
CA MET A 77 2.50 -12.02 -0.25
C MET A 77 1.54 -11.11 0.53
N ASP A 78 1.98 -10.65 1.69
CA ASP A 78 1.30 -9.59 2.43
C ASP A 78 2.24 -8.39 2.55
N PRO A 79 2.20 -7.47 1.57
CA PRO A 79 3.16 -6.38 1.50
C PRO A 79 2.96 -5.36 2.63
N SER A 80 1.74 -5.20 3.14
CA SER A 80 1.42 -4.27 4.23
C SER A 80 1.48 -4.92 5.61
N GLY A 81 1.40 -6.25 5.69
CA GLY A 81 1.19 -6.99 6.93
C GLY A 81 -0.29 -7.07 7.36
N THR A 82 -1.19 -6.50 6.55
CA THR A 82 -2.62 -6.44 6.81
C THR A 82 -3.50 -6.73 5.59
N ASP A 83 -2.93 -6.70 4.38
CA ASP A 83 -3.65 -6.75 3.10
C ASP A 83 -3.07 -7.86 2.20
N PRO A 84 -3.28 -9.14 2.59
CA PRO A 84 -2.76 -10.27 1.86
C PRO A 84 -3.31 -10.34 0.43
N MET A 85 -2.41 -10.58 -0.52
CA MET A 85 -2.75 -10.60 -1.94
C MET A 85 -2.04 -11.74 -2.70
N CYS A 86 -2.58 -12.07 -3.88
CA CYS A 86 -1.87 -12.85 -4.88
C CYS A 86 -1.95 -12.15 -6.24
N ALA A 87 -0.81 -11.88 -6.86
CA ALA A 87 -0.71 -11.21 -8.14
C ALA A 87 -0.12 -12.13 -9.22
N ASP A 88 -0.59 -11.99 -10.45
CA ASP A 88 0.08 -12.57 -11.61
C ASP A 88 1.33 -11.76 -11.98
N ALA A 89 2.04 -12.18 -13.02
CA ALA A 89 3.24 -11.48 -13.48
C ALA A 89 2.99 -10.00 -13.81
N GLY A 90 1.84 -9.65 -14.41
CA GLY A 90 1.50 -8.27 -14.74
C GLY A 90 1.20 -7.44 -13.50
N GLY A 91 0.49 -8.01 -12.53
CA GLY A 91 0.22 -7.40 -11.23
C GLY A 91 1.51 -7.16 -10.44
N MET A 92 2.45 -8.12 -10.47
CA MET A 92 3.77 -7.97 -9.85
C MET A 92 4.61 -6.86 -10.49
N GLU A 93 4.63 -6.78 -11.82
CA GLU A 93 5.30 -5.69 -12.55
C GLU A 93 4.69 -4.33 -12.21
N TRP A 94 3.35 -4.25 -12.14
CA TRP A 94 2.64 -3.03 -11.78
C TRP A 94 2.94 -2.61 -10.34
N GLY A 95 2.92 -3.55 -9.39
CA GLY A 95 3.24 -3.28 -8.00
C GLY A 95 4.68 -2.78 -7.82
N LYS A 96 5.64 -3.37 -8.54
CA LYS A 96 7.03 -2.90 -8.57
C LYS A 96 7.15 -1.49 -9.14
N ALA A 97 6.44 -1.20 -10.23
CA ALA A 97 6.45 0.14 -10.83
C ALA A 97 5.87 1.18 -9.87
N TYR A 98 4.75 0.87 -9.22
CA TYR A 98 4.13 1.71 -8.20
C TYR A 98 5.11 1.99 -7.03
N MET A 99 5.71 0.94 -6.46
CA MET A 99 6.65 1.09 -5.34
C MET A 99 7.90 1.90 -5.70
N THR A 100 8.39 1.77 -6.92
CA THR A 100 9.59 2.50 -7.39
C THR A 100 9.27 3.84 -8.06
N LYS A 101 7.98 4.23 -8.12
CA LYS A 101 7.48 5.43 -8.82
C LYS A 101 7.89 5.46 -10.31
N GLY A 102 8.03 4.29 -10.92
CA GLY A 102 8.37 4.09 -12.33
C GLY A 102 7.14 4.14 -13.25
N PRO A 103 7.31 4.11 -14.57
CA PRO A 103 6.18 4.07 -15.51
C PRO A 103 5.34 2.82 -15.29
N ALA A 104 4.01 2.95 -15.37
CA ALA A 104 3.12 1.80 -15.33
C ALA A 104 3.43 0.84 -16.49
N PRO A 105 3.46 -0.48 -16.25
CA PRO A 105 3.79 -1.44 -17.29
C PRO A 105 2.72 -1.45 -18.39
N GLN A 106 3.19 -1.60 -19.64
CA GLN A 106 2.34 -1.87 -20.81
C GLN A 106 1.94 -3.35 -20.83
N ARG A 107 1.28 -3.81 -19.76
CA ARG A 107 0.87 -5.19 -19.56
C ARG A 107 -0.35 -5.25 -18.66
N LEU A 108 -1.36 -6.02 -19.03
CA LEU A 108 -2.48 -6.34 -18.16
C LEU A 108 -2.03 -7.19 -16.96
N GLY A 109 -2.52 -6.87 -15.76
CA GLY A 109 -2.27 -7.65 -14.56
C GLY A 109 -3.51 -7.86 -13.70
N PHE A 110 -3.52 -8.96 -12.96
CA PHE A 110 -4.57 -9.29 -11.99
C PHE A 110 -3.98 -9.44 -10.60
N ILE A 111 -4.66 -8.87 -9.61
CA ILE A 111 -4.31 -9.00 -8.19
C ILE A 111 -5.55 -9.44 -7.43
N TYR A 112 -5.51 -10.60 -6.80
CA TYR A 112 -6.52 -11.07 -5.87
C TYR A 112 -6.27 -10.49 -4.48
N MET A 113 -7.31 -9.93 -3.87
CA MET A 113 -7.34 -9.50 -2.47
C MET A 113 -8.64 -10.02 -1.84
N LEU A 114 -8.79 -11.35 -1.81
CA LEU A 114 -10.08 -11.96 -1.45
C LEU A 114 -10.42 -11.88 0.04
N ARG A 115 -9.45 -11.52 0.90
CA ARG A 115 -9.69 -11.16 2.30
C ARG A 115 -10.15 -9.70 2.49
N GLY A 116 -10.16 -8.92 1.40
CA GLY A 116 -10.38 -7.48 1.44
C GLY A 116 -9.13 -6.69 1.83
N ASP A 117 -9.29 -5.39 1.90
CA ASP A 117 -8.27 -4.44 2.35
C ASP A 117 -8.69 -3.73 3.66
N ASN A 118 -7.73 -3.06 4.29
CA ASN A 118 -7.96 -2.18 5.45
C ASN A 118 -8.18 -0.72 5.04
N GLY A 119 -8.32 -0.50 3.75
CA GLY A 119 -8.59 0.76 3.08
C GLY A 119 -7.37 1.43 2.49
N ALA A 120 -7.65 2.25 1.49
CA ALA A 120 -6.70 3.12 0.82
C ALA A 120 -7.39 4.43 0.41
N SER A 121 -6.61 5.48 0.18
CA SER A 121 -7.16 6.67 -0.47
C SER A 121 -7.54 6.33 -1.90
N ASN A 122 -8.76 6.67 -2.29
CA ASN A 122 -9.22 6.46 -3.66
C ASN A 122 -8.62 7.49 -4.65
N THR A 123 -8.06 8.59 -4.14
CA THR A 123 -7.58 9.71 -4.96
C THR A 123 -6.08 9.93 -4.89
N ASP A 124 -5.42 9.57 -3.79
CA ASP A 124 -3.98 9.73 -3.59
C ASP A 124 -3.31 8.35 -3.43
N PRO A 125 -2.58 7.86 -4.46
CA PRO A 125 -1.92 6.57 -4.39
C PRO A 125 -0.83 6.50 -3.31
N TYR A 126 -0.37 7.62 -2.76
CA TYR A 126 0.72 7.64 -1.78
C TYR A 126 0.27 8.03 -0.36
N ALA A 127 -1.04 8.15 -0.12
CA ALA A 127 -1.56 8.41 1.20
C ALA A 127 -1.22 7.26 2.17
N THR A 128 -0.65 7.59 3.33
CA THR A 128 -0.22 6.60 4.32
C THR A 128 -1.25 6.34 5.43
N GLY A 129 -2.41 6.99 5.37
CA GLY A 129 -3.47 6.85 6.37
C GLY A 129 -4.73 7.64 6.03
N GLU A 130 -5.82 7.31 6.72
CA GLU A 130 -7.12 7.95 6.55
C GLU A 130 -7.10 9.41 7.00
N THR A 131 -7.68 10.29 6.17
CA THR A 131 -7.96 11.68 6.52
C THR A 131 -9.39 12.02 6.11
N PRO A 132 -10.00 13.08 6.67
CA PRO A 132 -11.38 13.44 6.32
C PRO A 132 -11.62 13.68 4.82
N ASP A 133 -10.57 14.03 4.07
CA ASP A 133 -10.67 14.54 2.70
C ASP A 133 -10.02 13.63 1.64
N ASN A 134 -9.30 12.58 2.04
CA ASN A 134 -8.58 11.73 1.08
C ASN A 134 -9.42 10.61 0.46
N ASN A 135 -10.73 10.60 0.70
CA ASN A 135 -11.64 9.59 0.17
C ASN A 135 -11.14 8.16 0.49
N TRP A 136 -10.89 7.90 1.77
CA TRP A 136 -10.49 6.57 2.24
C TRP A 136 -11.63 5.58 2.00
N ILE A 137 -11.34 4.50 1.29
CA ILE A 137 -12.31 3.46 0.94
C ILE A 137 -11.77 2.13 1.40
N LYS A 138 -12.55 1.41 2.21
CA LYS A 138 -12.31 0.01 2.55
C LYS A 138 -13.09 -0.88 1.61
N THR A 139 -12.40 -1.77 0.91
CA THR A 139 -13.00 -2.71 -0.03
C THR A 139 -13.02 -4.09 0.57
N GLY A 140 -14.17 -4.76 0.48
CA GLY A 140 -14.28 -6.17 0.82
C GLY A 140 -13.49 -7.06 -0.15
N SER A 141 -13.84 -8.35 -0.21
CA SER A 141 -13.25 -9.28 -1.17
C SER A 141 -13.31 -8.73 -2.60
N HIS A 142 -12.16 -8.57 -3.25
CA HIS A 142 -12.09 -7.97 -4.58
C HIS A 142 -10.91 -8.49 -5.41
N VAL A 143 -10.96 -8.15 -6.71
CA VAL A 143 -9.87 -8.30 -7.67
C VAL A 143 -9.49 -6.93 -8.20
N MET A 144 -8.20 -6.63 -8.28
CA MET A 144 -7.70 -5.47 -9.01
C MET A 144 -7.33 -5.87 -10.43
N ILE A 145 -7.75 -5.06 -11.40
CA ILE A 145 -7.28 -5.17 -12.79
C ILE A 145 -6.42 -3.95 -13.09
N VAL A 146 -5.13 -4.19 -13.31
CA VAL A 146 -4.08 -3.18 -13.33
C VAL A 146 -3.33 -3.14 -14.67
N GLY A 147 -2.46 -2.14 -14.79
CA GLY A 147 -1.58 -1.98 -15.95
C GLY A 147 -2.20 -1.15 -17.07
N ALA A 148 -1.35 -0.58 -17.91
CA ALA A 148 -1.80 0.40 -18.90
C ALA A 148 -2.72 -0.18 -19.99
N GLU A 149 -2.62 -1.49 -20.25
CA GLU A 149 -3.51 -2.19 -21.20
C GLU A 149 -4.95 -2.29 -20.69
N ALA A 150 -5.18 -2.23 -19.38
CA ALA A 150 -6.53 -2.21 -18.81
C ALA A 150 -7.26 -0.88 -19.07
N LYS A 151 -6.54 0.19 -19.42
CA LYS A 151 -7.05 1.57 -19.41
C LYS A 151 -8.30 1.77 -20.27
N SER A 152 -8.36 1.16 -21.45
CA SER A 152 -9.53 1.27 -22.34
C SER A 152 -10.77 0.62 -21.74
N MET A 153 -10.61 -0.52 -21.07
CA MET A 153 -11.69 -1.24 -20.40
C MET A 153 -12.20 -0.45 -19.18
N ILE A 154 -11.29 0.04 -18.32
CA ILE A 154 -11.68 0.69 -17.06
C ILE A 154 -12.37 2.04 -17.24
N GLN A 155 -12.24 2.69 -18.41
CA GLN A 155 -12.91 3.96 -18.72
C GLN A 155 -14.43 3.88 -18.66
N SER A 156 -15.01 2.69 -18.82
CA SER A 156 -16.46 2.48 -18.75
C SER A 156 -17.01 2.39 -17.33
N TYR A 157 -16.15 2.46 -16.30
CA TYR A 157 -16.52 2.31 -14.90
C TYR A 157 -16.56 3.66 -14.16
N PRO A 158 -17.30 3.78 -13.04
CA PRO A 158 -17.34 4.99 -12.23
C PRO A 158 -15.95 5.44 -11.77
N ARG A 159 -15.67 6.74 -11.89
CA ARG A 159 -14.37 7.38 -11.54
C ARG A 159 -14.52 8.44 -10.42
N SER A 160 -15.59 8.34 -9.64
CA SER A 160 -15.89 9.28 -8.54
C SER A 160 -14.83 9.19 -7.45
N PRO A 161 -14.36 10.32 -6.87
CA PRO A 161 -13.52 10.30 -5.67
C PRO A 161 -14.13 9.50 -4.53
N LYS A 162 -15.45 9.62 -4.31
CA LYS A 162 -16.21 8.81 -3.35
C LYS A 162 -16.88 7.67 -4.10
N ALA A 163 -16.18 6.55 -4.24
CA ALA A 163 -16.73 5.35 -4.85
C ALA A 163 -17.57 4.53 -3.85
N ASP A 164 -18.45 3.69 -4.37
CA ASP A 164 -19.19 2.67 -3.61
C ASP A 164 -18.40 1.35 -3.68
N PRO A 165 -17.76 0.88 -2.59
CA PRO A 165 -16.90 -0.30 -2.60
C PRO A 165 -17.66 -1.62 -2.76
N THR A 166 -18.99 -1.58 -2.89
CA THR A 166 -19.81 -2.75 -3.21
C THR A 166 -20.04 -2.92 -4.71
N LYS A 167 -19.56 -1.98 -5.54
CA LYS A 167 -19.69 -1.98 -6.99
C LYS A 167 -18.33 -1.83 -7.65
N PRO A 168 -18.16 -2.21 -8.93
CA PRO A 168 -16.91 -1.96 -9.62
C PRO A 168 -16.64 -0.45 -9.79
N TYR A 169 -15.41 0.00 -9.53
CA TYR A 169 -15.01 1.41 -9.65
C TYR A 169 -13.53 1.56 -10.01
N VAL A 170 -13.18 2.71 -10.58
CA VAL A 170 -11.77 3.06 -10.86
C VAL A 170 -11.19 3.75 -9.63
N MET A 171 -10.12 3.17 -9.12
CA MET A 171 -9.28 3.78 -8.09
C MET A 171 -8.14 4.58 -8.75
N TRP A 172 -7.75 5.69 -8.11
CA TRP A 172 -6.68 6.60 -8.54
C TRP A 172 -6.85 7.13 -9.97
N ALA A 173 -8.11 7.43 -10.34
CA ALA A 173 -8.47 7.91 -11.65
C ALA A 173 -7.58 9.09 -12.10
N GLY A 174 -6.98 8.96 -13.29
CA GLY A 174 -6.12 10.00 -13.88
C GLY A 174 -4.64 9.90 -13.53
N THR A 175 -4.26 9.00 -12.62
CA THR A 175 -2.85 8.68 -12.34
C THR A 175 -2.32 7.61 -13.30
N PRO A 176 -0.99 7.42 -13.42
CA PRO A 176 -0.42 6.29 -14.15
C PRO A 176 -0.83 4.91 -13.61
N TYR A 177 -1.21 4.83 -12.34
CA TYR A 177 -1.56 3.59 -11.64
C TYR A 177 -3.07 3.41 -11.47
N GLU A 178 -3.89 4.15 -12.22
CA GLU A 178 -5.33 3.92 -12.20
C GLU A 178 -5.65 2.44 -12.50
N HIS A 179 -6.58 1.87 -11.76
CA HIS A 179 -6.94 0.47 -11.88
C HIS A 179 -8.41 0.24 -11.52
N LEU A 180 -8.96 -0.87 -12.01
CA LEU A 180 -10.32 -1.27 -11.66
C LEU A 180 -10.28 -2.07 -10.36
N MET A 181 -11.07 -1.61 -9.39
CA MET A 181 -11.47 -2.39 -8.23
C MET A 181 -12.73 -3.17 -8.60
N LEU A 182 -12.68 -4.50 -8.52
CA LEU A 182 -13.79 -5.39 -8.84
C LEU A 182 -14.19 -6.18 -7.58
N PRO A 183 -15.10 -5.66 -6.74
CA PRO A 183 -15.67 -6.40 -5.63
C PRO A 183 -16.37 -7.68 -6.12
N VAL A 184 -16.26 -8.77 -5.35
CA VAL A 184 -16.75 -10.11 -5.76
C VAL A 184 -17.77 -10.72 -4.79
N LYS A 185 -18.34 -9.92 -3.89
CA LYS A 185 -19.39 -10.33 -2.94
C LYS A 185 -20.50 -9.29 -2.86
#